data_AF-A0A4P7W465-F1
#
_entry.id   AF-A0A4P7W465-F1
#
_cell.length_a   1.000
_cell.length_b   1.000
_cell.length_c   1.000
_cell.angle_alpha   90.00
_cell.angle_beta   90.00
_cell.angle_gamma   90.00
#
_symmetry.space_group_name_H-M   'P 1'
#
loop_
_entity.id
_entity.type
_entity.pdbx_description
1 polymer ?
#
loop_
_entity_poly.entity_id
_entity_poly.type
_entity_poly.pdbx_seq_one_letter_code
_entity_poly.pdbx_strand_id
1 'polypeptide(L)' 'MSRTTPMPDITIGKRTHYTESGEPDYGQYEIEVTSHIECNGIITLDYAGDLFRLRNAIDSYITENKLQNPYL' A
#
# COMPACT_ATOMS: atom_id res chain seq x y z
N MET A 1 11.64 -7.70 -25.65
CA MET A 1 11.06 -6.36 -25.51
C MET A 1 11.33 -5.90 -24.10
N SER A 2 12.19 -4.88 -23.93
CA SER A 2 12.59 -4.40 -22.61
C SER A 2 11.46 -3.59 -21.98
N ARG A 3 11.02 -3.99 -20.80
CA ARG A 3 10.01 -3.28 -20.00
C ARG A 3 10.65 -1.94 -19.56
N THR A 4 10.34 -0.86 -20.26
CA THR A 4 10.88 0.50 -20.03
C THR A 4 10.00 1.34 -19.11
N THR A 5 9.00 0.72 -18.48
CA THR A 5 8.22 1.39 -17.44
C THR A 5 9.04 1.37 -16.16
N PRO A 6 9.45 2.53 -15.60
CA PRO A 6 10.10 2.55 -14.29
C PRO A 6 9.16 1.89 -13.29
N MET A 7 9.66 0.88 -12.57
CA MET A 7 8.90 0.25 -11.50
C MET A 7 8.93 1.23 -10.32
N PRO A 8 7.77 1.60 -9.74
CA PRO A 8 7.78 2.41 -8.53
C PRO A 8 8.37 1.60 -7.38
N ASP A 9 9.20 2.25 -6.57
CA ASP A 9 9.65 1.69 -5.30
C ASP A 9 8.52 1.86 -4.27
N ILE A 10 8.09 0.77 -3.67
CA ILE A 10 7.02 0.76 -2.67
C ILE A 10 7.61 0.36 -1.32
N THR A 11 7.54 1.26 -0.34
CA THR A 11 7.94 0.98 1.04
C THR A 11 6.69 0.92 1.91
N ILE A 12 6.57 -0.14 2.72
CA ILE A 12 5.44 -0.32 3.65
C ILE A 12 5.97 -0.24 5.08
N GLY A 13 5.62 0.83 5.77
CA GLY A 13 5.85 1.03 7.20
C GLY A 13 4.64 0.62 8.03
N LYS A 14 4.90 0.13 9.26
CA LYS A 14 3.87 -0.07 10.28
C LYS A 14 4.23 0.75 11.50
N ARG A 15 3.28 1.56 11.96
CA ARG A 15 3.35 2.26 13.25
C ARG A 15 2.25 1.70 14.15
N THR A 16 2.63 1.27 15.35
CA THR A 16 1.66 0.88 16.38
C THR A 16 1.53 2.02 17.37
N HIS A 17 0.31 2.50 17.58
CA HIS A 17 -0.01 3.45 18.62
C HIS A 17 -0.37 2.71 19.89
N TYR A 18 0.12 3.21 21.02
CA TYR A 18 -0.09 2.63 22.34
C TYR A 18 -0.87 3.61 23.20
N THR A 19 -1.75 3.08 24.05
CA THR A 19 -2.44 3.82 25.11
C THR A 19 -1.47 4.37 26.15
N GLU A 20 -1.92 5.27 27.02
CA GLU A 20 -1.10 5.79 28.14
C GLU A 20 -0.62 4.68 29.09
N SER A 21 -1.34 3.56 29.16
CA SER A 21 -0.97 2.35 29.91
C SER A 21 0.02 1.42 29.18
N GLY A 22 0.42 1.75 27.95
CA GLY A 22 1.35 0.95 27.15
C GLY A 22 0.70 -0.22 26.39
N GLU A 23 -0.61 -0.38 26.46
CA GLU A 23 -1.35 -1.38 25.68
C GLU A 23 -1.52 -0.91 24.22
N PRO A 24 -1.47 -1.80 23.22
CA PRO A 24 -1.70 -1.44 21.82
C PRO A 24 -3.12 -0.91 21.61
N ASP A 25 -3.25 0.26 20.97
CA ASP A 25 -4.54 0.89 20.66
C ASP A 25 -4.96 0.60 19.21
N TYR A 26 -4.20 1.13 18.26
CA TYR A 26 -4.40 0.87 16.84
C TYR A 26 -3.08 0.79 16.07
N GLY A 27 -3.11 0.14 14.91
CA GLY A 27 -2.00 0.07 13.98
C GLY A 27 -2.29 0.93 12.76
N GLN A 28 -1.35 1.80 12.43
CA GLN A 28 -1.34 2.59 11.21
C GLN A 28 -0.33 1.96 10.23
N TYR A 29 -0.78 1.71 9.00
CA TYR A 29 0.12 1.35 7.90
C TYR A 29 0.35 2.57 7.03
N GLU A 30 1.62 2.83 6.74
CA GLU A 30 2.06 3.91 5.88
C GLU A 30 2.68 3.28 4.62
N ILE A 31 2.05 3.51 3.47
CA ILE A 31 2.56 3.04 2.19
C ILE A 31 3.13 4.25 1.46
N GLU A 32 4.45 4.26 1.31
CA GLU A 32 5.17 5.25 0.52
C GLU A 32 5.44 4.67 -0.86
N VAL A 33 4.93 5.35 -1.89
CA VAL A 33 5.18 5.00 -3.29
C VAL A 33 6.08 6.06 -3.88
N THR A 34 7.33 5.68 -4.18
CA THR A 34 8.31 6.54 -4.84
C THR A 34 8.37 6.19 -6.32
N SER A 35 7.83 7.05 -7.16
CA SER A 35 8.00 7.00 -8.60
C SER A 35 9.17 7.90 -9.00
N HIS A 36 10.08 7.41 -9.86
CA HIS A 36 11.15 8.24 -10.46
C HIS A 36 10.64 9.46 -11.24
N ILE A 37 9.32 9.54 -11.46
CA ILE A 37 8.62 10.62 -12.13
C ILE A 37 7.63 11.20 -11.10
N GLU A 38 8.11 12.09 -10.24
CA GLU A 38 7.40 13.12 -9.44
C GLU A 38 6.09 12.77 -8.67
N CYS A 39 5.72 11.50 -8.55
CA CYS A 39 4.56 11.07 -7.77
C CYS A 39 5.05 10.35 -6.51
N ASN A 40 5.24 11.14 -5.45
CA ASN A 40 5.40 10.62 -4.09
C ASN A 40 4.04 10.74 -3.39
N GLY A 41 3.43 9.60 -3.09
CA GLY A 41 2.15 9.53 -2.37
C GLY A 41 2.33 8.75 -1.07
N ILE A 42 1.76 9.28 0.01
CA ILE A 42 1.62 8.57 1.28
C ILE A 42 0.17 8.15 1.41
N ILE A 43 -0.05 6.85 1.57
CA ILE A 43 -1.37 6.28 1.89
C ILE A 43 -1.34 5.85 3.35
N THR A 44 -2.27 6.41 4.12
CA THR A 44 -2.47 6.08 5.53
C THR A 44 -3.67 5.16 5.67
N LEU A 45 -3.50 4.02 6.33
CA LEU A 45 -4.56 3.04 6.58
C LEU A 45 -4.80 2.94 8.09
N ASP A 46 -5.81 3.67 8.56
CA ASP A 46 -6.10 3.82 10.00
C ASP A 46 -7.31 3.00 10.46
N TYR A 47 -8.21 2.65 9.53
CA TYR A 47 -9.38 1.83 9.82
C TYR A 47 -9.38 0.52 9.04
N ALA A 48 -9.98 -0.53 9.63
CA ALA A 48 -10.15 -1.82 8.95
C ALA A 48 -10.89 -1.69 7.60
N GLY A 49 -11.77 -0.70 7.46
CA GLY A 49 -12.46 -0.39 6.21
C GLY A 49 -11.51 0.10 5.10
N ASP A 50 -10.42 0.78 5.45
CA ASP A 50 -9.45 1.31 4.47
C ASP A 50 -8.63 0.19 3.86
N LEU A 51 -8.27 -0.82 4.64
CA LEU A 51 -7.63 -2.04 4.16
C LEU A 51 -8.51 -2.77 3.13
N PHE A 52 -9.82 -2.86 3.40
CA PHE A 52 -10.76 -3.49 2.47
C PHE A 52 -10.86 -2.71 1.15
N ARG A 53 -10.90 -1.38 1.22
CA ARG A 53 -10.91 -0.51 0.03
C ARG A 53 -9.63 -0.64 -0.78
N LEU A 54 -8.46 -0.64 -0.13
CA LEU A 54 -7.17 -0.80 -0.79
C LEU A 54 -7.08 -2.15 -1.50
N ARG A 55 -7.48 -3.25 -0.82
CA ARG A 55 -7.51 -4.58 -1.42
C ARG A 55 -8.37 -4.61 -2.68
N ASN A 56 -9.60 -4.11 -2.60
CA ASN A 56 -10.49 -4.08 -3.76
C ASN A 56 -9.91 -3.25 -4.92
N ALA A 57 -9.28 -2.11 -4.64
CA ALA A 57 -8.65 -1.28 -5.66
C ALA A 57 -7.49 -2.03 -6.36
N ILE A 58 -6.67 -2.75 -5.59
CA ILE A 58 -5.59 -3.60 -6.13
C ILE A 58 -6.17 -4.72 -7.00
N ASP A 59 -7.18 -5.43 -6.50
CA ASP A 59 -7.82 -6.54 -7.22
C ASP A 59 -8.47 -6.06 -8.53
N SER A 60 -9.13 -4.89 -8.52
CA SER A 60 -9.66 -4.25 -9.73
C SER A 60 -8.54 -3.91 -10.72
N TYR A 61 -7.46 -3.28 -10.27
CA TYR A 61 -6.35 -2.91 -11.15
C TYR A 61 -5.68 -4.14 -11.79
N ILE A 62 -5.42 -5.20 -11.03
CA ILE A 62 -4.88 -6.47 -11.53
C ILE A 62 -5.80 -7.06 -12.60
N THR A 63 -7.10 -7.10 -12.32
CA THR A 63 -8.11 -7.68 -13.21
C THR A 63 -8.21 -6.89 -14.53
N GLU A 64 -8.35 -5.57 -14.44
CA GLU A 64 -8.49 -4.68 -15.60
C GLU A 64 -7.25 -4.71 -16.51
N ASN A 65 -6.06 -4.78 -15.91
CA ASN A 65 -4.79 -4.81 -16.63
C ASN A 65 -4.32 -6.22 -16.98
N LYS A 66 -5.10 -7.26 -16.67
CA LYS A 66 -4.78 -8.68 -16.91
C LYS A 66 -3.38 -9.06 -16.41
N LEU A 67 -3.00 -8.50 -15.26
CA LEU A 67 -1.70 -8.77 -14.66
C LEU A 67 -1.70 -10.20 -14.12
N GLN A 68 -0.81 -11.04 -14.64
CA GLN A 68 -0.53 -12.32 -13.99
C GLN A 68 0.29 -12.03 -12.73
N ASN A 69 -0.33 -12.22 -11.57
CA ASN A 69 0.38 -12.20 -10.31
C ASN A 69 0.85 -13.63 -10.00
N PRO A 70 2.16 -13.93 -10.07
CA PRO A 70 2.69 -15.27 -9.77
C PRO A 70 2.71 -15.61 -8.28
N TYR A 71 2.30 -14.67 -7.41
CA TYR A 71 2.27 -14.83 -5.95
C TYR A 71 0.84 -14.81 -5.37
N LEU A 72 -0.20 -14.80 -6.22
CA LEU A 72 -1.59 -15.08 -5.85
C LEU A 72 -1.98 -16.51 -6.24
#